data_AF-A0A6P2L9N1-F1
#
_entry.id   AF-A0A6P2L9N1-F1
#
_cell.length_a   1.000
_cell.length_b   1.000
_cell.length_c   1.000
_cell.angle_alpha   90.00
_cell.angle_beta   90.00
_cell.angle_gamma   90.00
#
_symmetry.space_group_name_H-M   'P 1'
#
loop_
_entity.id
_entity.type
_entity.pdbx_description
1 polymer ?
#
loop_
_entity_poly.entity_id
_entity_poly.type
_entity_poly.pdbx_seq_one_letter_code
_entity_poly.pdbx_strand_id
1 'polypeptide(L)'
;MTTPVSRSTGPAADGAQFVRVAERERTAVAFMLDGRPAQALAGDTVLTAILVAQRCVRVSEFSGLPRAGFCLIGACQDCWVRTEAGARVRACSTPIADGMRILTGVQPVAAGDTR
;
A
#
# COMPACT_ATOMS: atom_id res chain seq x y z
N MET A 1 17.17 32.73 6.18
CA MET A 1 17.84 31.62 5.47
C MET A 1 16.83 30.48 5.33
N THR A 2 16.08 30.46 4.22
CA THR A 2 15.11 29.40 3.88
C THR A 2 15.73 28.54 2.80
N THR A 3 16.28 27.39 3.19
CA THR A 3 16.83 26.42 2.24
C THR A 3 15.67 25.80 1.46
N PRO A 4 15.66 25.82 0.11
CA PRO A 4 14.67 25.08 -0.64
C PRO A 4 14.94 23.59 -0.48
N VAL A 5 13.99 22.86 0.12
CA VAL A 5 14.02 21.39 0.12
C VAL A 5 13.78 20.95 -1.32
N SER A 6 14.85 20.48 -1.97
CA SER A 6 14.78 19.85 -3.28
C SER A 6 13.84 18.65 -3.21
N ARG A 7 12.72 18.73 -3.92
CA ARG A 7 11.78 17.63 -4.06
C ARG A 7 12.32 16.69 -5.12
N SER A 8 12.71 15.49 -4.73
CA SER A 8 12.98 14.40 -5.68
C SER A 8 11.66 13.95 -6.31
N THR A 9 11.33 14.55 -7.45
CA THR A 9 10.32 14.04 -8.40
C THR A 9 10.99 12.97 -9.26
N GLY A 10 10.97 11.72 -8.80
CA GLY A 10 11.38 10.53 -9.56
C GLY A 10 10.52 9.32 -9.15
N PRO A 11 10.29 8.33 -10.04
CA PRO A 11 9.24 7.33 -9.86
C PRO A 11 9.61 6.32 -8.77
N ALA A 12 9.18 6.58 -7.54
CA ALA A 12 9.27 5.66 -6.41
C ALA A 12 8.10 4.66 -6.42
N ALA A 13 7.85 3.99 -7.55
CA ALA A 13 6.63 3.19 -7.75
C ALA A 13 6.86 1.68 -7.94
N ASP A 14 8.02 1.22 -8.42
CA ASP A 14 8.22 -0.20 -8.69
C ASP A 14 8.80 -0.95 -7.50
N GLY A 15 8.07 -1.98 -7.05
CA GLY A 15 8.52 -2.98 -6.08
C GLY A 15 7.79 -2.98 -4.74
N ALA A 16 7.98 -4.06 -3.98
CA ALA A 16 7.47 -4.21 -2.62
C ALA A 16 8.20 -3.29 -1.62
N GLN A 17 7.49 -2.75 -0.63
CA GLN A 17 8.10 -2.11 0.54
C GLN A 17 8.52 -3.13 1.60
N PHE A 18 7.74 -4.19 1.79
CA PHE A 18 8.01 -5.26 2.73
C PHE A 18 8.52 -6.49 2.01
N VAL A 19 9.55 -7.12 2.59
CA VAL A 19 10.11 -8.39 2.13
C VAL A 19 10.01 -9.38 3.27
N ARG A 20 9.57 -10.59 2.97
CA ARG A 20 9.51 -11.66 3.98
C ARG A 20 10.91 -12.24 4.19
N VAL A 21 11.35 -12.29 5.45
CA VAL A 21 12.71 -12.76 5.78
C VAL A 21 12.76 -14.27 6.02
N ALA A 22 11.77 -14.83 6.72
CA ALA A 22 11.79 -16.22 7.18
C ALA A 22 10.52 -17.01 6.82
N GLU A 23 9.58 -16.40 6.11
CA GLU A 23 8.34 -17.05 5.75
C GLU A 23 8.56 -18.15 4.70
N ARG A 24 7.90 -19.31 4.86
CA ARG A 24 8.11 -20.46 3.97
C ARG A 24 6.84 -21.18 3.54
N GLU A 25 5.79 -21.24 4.36
CA GLU A 25 4.72 -22.24 4.18
C GLU A 25 3.29 -21.76 4.49
N ARG A 26 3.10 -20.50 4.92
CA ARG A 26 1.73 -20.02 5.17
C ARG A 26 0.87 -20.08 3.90
N THR A 27 -0.39 -20.45 4.10
CA THR A 27 -1.38 -20.51 3.02
C THR A 27 -1.55 -19.15 2.36
N ALA A 28 -1.62 -19.16 1.03
CA ALA A 28 -1.92 -17.98 0.23
C ALA A 28 -3.36 -17.49 0.45
N VAL A 29 -3.54 -16.17 0.44
CA VAL A 29 -4.85 -15.50 0.47
C VAL A 29 -4.94 -14.62 -0.77
N ALA A 30 -5.93 -14.88 -1.63
CA ALA A 30 -6.11 -14.12 -2.87
C ALA A 30 -6.99 -12.89 -2.61
N PHE A 31 -6.59 -11.74 -3.16
CA PHE A 31 -7.36 -10.50 -3.04
C PHE A 31 -7.14 -9.61 -4.27
N MET A 32 -7.88 -8.51 -4.36
CA MET A 32 -7.72 -7.49 -5.40
C MET A 32 -7.17 -6.21 -4.81
N LEU A 33 -6.14 -5.66 -5.44
CA LEU A 33 -5.52 -4.38 -5.10
C LEU A 33 -5.60 -3.43 -6.30
N ASP A 34 -6.38 -2.36 -6.16
CA ASP A 34 -6.57 -1.36 -7.22
C ASP A 34 -6.95 -2.00 -8.57
N GLY A 35 -7.90 -2.96 -8.52
CA GLY A 35 -8.38 -3.70 -9.70
C GLY A 35 -7.43 -4.79 -10.22
N ARG A 36 -6.25 -4.99 -9.61
CA ARG A 36 -5.28 -6.03 -10.00
C ARG A 36 -5.27 -7.20 -9.02
N PRO A 37 -5.19 -8.46 -9.48
CA PRO A 37 -5.01 -9.61 -8.61
C PRO A 37 -3.71 -9.48 -7.80
N ALA A 38 -3.80 -9.77 -6.50
CA ALA A 38 -2.68 -9.75 -5.57
C ALA A 38 -2.79 -10.92 -4.58
N GLN A 39 -1.67 -11.23 -3.92
CA GLN A 39 -1.58 -12.35 -3.00
C GLN A 39 -0.95 -11.91 -1.68
N ALA A 40 -1.60 -12.29 -0.58
CA ALA A 40 -1.09 -12.20 0.77
C ALA A 40 -0.95 -13.61 1.36
N LEU A 41 -0.54 -13.70 2.63
CA LEU A 41 -0.53 -14.96 3.37
C LEU A 41 -1.50 -14.89 4.55
N ALA A 42 -1.99 -16.06 4.96
CA ALA A 42 -2.86 -16.18 6.12
C ALA A 42 -2.22 -15.50 7.34
N GLY A 43 -3.03 -14.74 8.08
CA GLY A 43 -2.60 -13.97 9.26
C GLY A 43 -1.93 -12.62 8.95
N ASP A 44 -1.71 -12.27 7.68
CA ASP A 44 -1.30 -10.92 7.32
C ASP A 44 -2.40 -9.90 7.62
N THR A 45 -1.98 -8.65 7.82
CA THR A 45 -2.90 -7.50 7.79
C THR A 45 -3.07 -7.00 6.36
N VAL A 46 -4.12 -6.22 6.10
CA VAL A 46 -4.30 -5.48 4.84
C VAL A 46 -3.06 -4.62 4.54
N LEU A 47 -2.42 -4.03 5.56
CA LEU A 47 -1.20 -3.25 5.37
C LEU A 47 -0.06 -4.12 4.82
N THR A 48 0.19 -5.27 5.44
CA THR A 48 1.22 -6.20 4.98
C THR A 48 0.91 -6.66 3.56
N ALA A 49 -0.35 -7.03 3.27
CA ALA A 49 -0.80 -7.46 1.95
C ALA A 49 -0.52 -6.40 0.85
N ILE A 50 -0.74 -5.12 1.14
CA ILE A 50 -0.42 -4.02 0.21
C ILE A 50 1.10 -3.86 0.08
N LEU A 51 1.83 -3.79 1.19
CA LEU A 51 3.24 -3.41 1.18
C LEU A 51 4.17 -4.53 0.68
N VAL A 52 3.73 -5.79 0.63
CA VAL A 52 4.45 -6.85 -0.11
C VAL A 52 4.20 -6.79 -1.62
N ALA A 53 3.17 -6.07 -2.07
CA ALA A 53 2.84 -5.90 -3.48
C ALA A 53 3.32 -4.55 -4.06
N GLN A 54 3.40 -3.49 -3.25
CA GLN A 54 3.79 -2.16 -3.68
C GLN A 54 4.44 -1.32 -2.57
N ARG A 55 4.88 -0.10 -2.89
CA ARG A 55 5.67 0.73 -1.97
C ARG A 55 4.88 1.56 -0.97
N CYS A 56 3.59 1.81 -1.25
CA CYS A 56 2.77 2.74 -0.48
C CYS A 56 1.31 2.28 -0.39
N VAL A 57 0.57 2.88 0.54
CA VAL A 57 -0.80 2.49 0.91
C VAL A 57 -1.80 3.62 0.65
N ARG A 58 -1.31 4.86 0.59
CA ARG A 58 -2.08 6.03 0.15
C ARG A 58 -1.15 7.14 -0.32
N VAL A 59 -1.72 8.14 -0.97
CA VAL A 59 -1.11 9.46 -1.13
C VAL A 59 -1.71 10.41 -0.08
N SER A 60 -0.84 11.20 0.55
CA SER A 60 -1.25 12.23 1.51
C SER A 60 -1.97 13.36 0.79
N GLU A 61 -3.18 13.71 1.22
CA GLU A 61 -3.95 14.84 0.65
C GLU A 61 -3.32 16.21 0.95
N PHE A 62 -2.55 16.30 2.05
CA PHE A 62 -1.89 17.55 2.46
C PHE A 62 -0.55 17.78 1.74
N SER A 63 0.25 16.72 1.59
CA SER A 63 1.61 16.85 1.05
C SER A 63 1.76 16.36 -0.39
N GLY A 64 0.78 15.61 -0.91
CA GLY A 64 0.86 14.94 -2.20
C GLY A 64 1.89 13.79 -2.25
N LEU A 65 2.52 13.46 -1.12
CA LEU A 65 3.57 12.45 -1.04
C LEU A 65 3.00 11.07 -0.67
N PRO A 66 3.61 9.98 -1.16
CA PRO A 66 3.20 8.63 -0.79
C PRO A 66 3.40 8.38 0.71
N ARG A 67 2.55 7.51 1.26
CA ARG A 67 2.61 7.04 2.65
C ARG A 67 2.52 5.53 2.68
N ALA A 68 3.49 4.90 3.31
CA ALA A 68 3.47 3.46 3.56
C ALA A 68 2.78 3.13 4.89
N GLY A 69 2.75 4.05 5.86
CA GLY A 69 2.41 3.72 7.24
C GLY A 69 3.56 2.99 7.94
N PHE A 70 3.95 3.47 9.12
CA PHE A 70 5.20 3.03 9.76
C PHE A 70 5.03 2.48 11.18
N CYS A 71 3.91 2.80 11.84
CA CYS A 71 3.76 2.46 13.26
C CYS A 71 3.20 1.06 13.53
N LEU A 72 2.55 0.45 12.54
CA LEU A 72 1.85 -0.85 12.63
C LEU A 72 0.79 -0.99 13.75
N ILE A 73 0.53 0.06 14.53
CA ILE A 73 -0.41 0.06 15.68
C ILE A 73 -1.57 1.05 15.51
N GLY A 74 -1.65 1.72 14.36
CA GLY A 74 -2.70 2.71 14.07
C GLY A 74 -2.45 4.14 14.54
N ALA A 75 -1.36 4.41 15.27
CA ALA A 75 -1.04 5.76 15.76
C ALA A 75 -0.77 6.77 14.64
N CYS A 76 -0.02 6.39 13.59
CA CYS A 76 0.40 7.32 12.52
C CYS A 76 -0.73 7.81 11.60
N GLN A 77 -1.90 7.15 11.59
CA GLN A 77 -3.03 7.42 10.67
C GLN A 77 -2.72 7.38 9.16
N ASP A 78 -1.54 6.93 8.77
CA ASP A 78 -1.13 6.83 7.37
C ASP A 78 -1.59 5.51 6.69
N CYS A 79 -2.18 4.58 7.45
CA CYS A 79 -2.56 3.24 6.98
C CYS A 79 -4.03 3.12 6.52
N TRP A 80 -4.75 4.23 6.30
CA TRP A 80 -6.16 4.19 5.90
C TRP A 80 -6.34 3.93 4.40
N VAL A 81 -7.19 2.96 4.06
CA VAL A 81 -7.58 2.60 2.70
C VAL A 81 -9.10 2.48 2.57
N ARG A 82 -9.59 2.22 1.36
CA ARG A 82 -11.00 1.90 1.13
C ARG A 82 -11.15 0.50 0.54
N THR A 83 -12.29 -0.13 0.75
CA THR A 83 -12.71 -1.29 -0.06
C THR A 83 -13.44 -0.79 -1.31
N GLU A 84 -13.55 -1.61 -2.35
CA GLU A 84 -14.43 -1.29 -3.51
C GLU A 84 -15.89 -1.09 -3.10
N ALA A 85 -16.36 -1.79 -2.07
CA ALA A 85 -17.70 -1.58 -1.47
C ALA A 85 -17.85 -0.23 -0.73
N GLY A 86 -16.81 0.60 -0.69
CA GLY A 86 -16.84 1.94 -0.11
C GLY A 86 -16.51 2.05 1.37
N ALA A 87 -16.33 0.93 2.09
CA ALA A 87 -15.93 0.93 3.49
C ALA A 87 -14.51 1.49 3.67
N ARG A 88 -14.29 2.25 4.74
CA ARG A 88 -12.97 2.78 5.11
C ARG A 88 -12.31 1.84 6.13
N VAL A 89 -11.10 1.39 5.83
CA VAL A 89 -10.43 0.32 6.59
C VAL A 89 -9.06 0.78 7.08
N ARG A 90 -8.76 0.48 8.35
CA ARG A 90 -7.44 0.71 8.94
C ARG A 90 -6.55 -0.47 8.58
N ALA A 91 -5.72 -0.31 7.54
CA ALA A 91 -4.99 -1.43 6.94
C ALA A 91 -4.07 -2.15 7.94
N CYS A 92 -3.46 -1.39 8.85
CA CYS A 92 -2.46 -1.89 9.79
C CYS A 92 -2.99 -2.78 10.92
N SER A 93 -4.31 -2.83 11.13
CA SER A 93 -4.93 -3.64 12.19
C SER A 93 -6.07 -4.52 11.68
N THR A 94 -6.34 -4.50 10.38
CA THR A 94 -7.41 -5.31 9.77
C THR A 94 -6.77 -6.53 9.12
N PRO A 95 -7.17 -7.75 9.47
CA PRO A 95 -6.73 -8.95 8.76
C PRO A 95 -7.14 -8.91 7.29
N ILE A 96 -6.26 -9.35 6.38
CA ILE A 96 -6.65 -9.59 4.99
C ILE A 96 -7.46 -10.89 4.91
N ALA A 97 -8.51 -10.90 4.10
CA ALA A 97 -9.33 -12.07 3.84
C ALA A 97 -9.44 -12.35 2.34
N ASP A 98 -9.73 -13.61 2.01
CA ASP A 98 -9.90 -14.04 0.63
C ASP A 98 -11.02 -13.25 -0.06
N GLY A 99 -10.78 -12.86 -1.31
CA GLY A 99 -11.73 -12.10 -2.12
C GLY A 99 -11.90 -10.63 -1.72
N MET A 100 -11.15 -10.12 -0.72
CA MET A 100 -11.17 -8.68 -0.40
C MET A 100 -10.76 -7.84 -1.62
N ARG A 101 -11.36 -6.65 -1.75
CA ARG A 101 -11.08 -5.72 -2.84
C ARG A 101 -10.71 -4.36 -2.28
N ILE A 102 -9.45 -4.01 -2.36
CA ILE A 102 -8.84 -2.87 -1.68
C ILE A 102 -8.44 -1.79 -2.71
N LEU A 103 -8.72 -0.54 -2.35
CA LEU A 103 -8.39 0.66 -3.10
C LEU A 103 -7.47 1.55 -2.26
N THR A 104 -6.29 1.85 -2.79
CA THR A 104 -5.27 2.70 -2.14
C THR A 104 -5.28 4.14 -2.65
N GLY A 105 -5.99 4.39 -3.77
CA GLY A 105 -5.98 5.70 -4.43
C GLY A 105 -4.62 6.04 -5.06
N VAL A 106 -3.67 5.10 -5.04
CA VAL A 106 -2.42 5.16 -5.78
C VAL A 106 -2.77 4.73 -7.20
N GLN A 107 -2.84 5.67 -8.14
CA GLN A 107 -2.93 5.26 -9.54
C GLN A 107 -1.62 4.61 -9.97
N PRO A 108 -1.66 3.47 -10.70
CA PRO A 108 -0.50 3.01 -11.43
C PRO A 108 -0.04 4.15 -12.34
N VAL A 109 1.23 4.53 -12.29
CA VAL A 109 1.78 5.42 -13.32
C VAL A 109 1.60 4.70 -14.65
N ALA A 110 0.82 5.28 -15.55
CA ALA A 110 0.71 4.79 -16.92
C ALA A 110 2.13 4.75 -17.51
N ALA A 111 2.55 3.56 -17.96
CA ALA A 111 3.82 3.42 -18.65
C ALA A 111 3.74 4.12 -20.01
N GLY A 112 4.33 5.32 -20.11
CA GLY A 112 4.68 5.97 -21.37
C GLY A 112 3.94 7.29 -21.64
N ASP A 113 4.70 8.38 -21.71
CA ASP A 113 5.01 8.96 -23.03
C ASP A 113 6.30 9.78 -22.93
N THR A 114 7.33 9.35 -23.65
CA THR A 114 8.57 10.11 -23.83
C THR A 114 8.32 11.16 -24.90
N ARG A 115 8.38 12.44 -24.54
CA ARG A 115 8.51 13.55 -25.48
C ARG A 115 9.57 14.53 -25.00
#